data_AF-A0A7V9DPI4-F1
#
_entry.id   AF-A0A7V9DPI4-F1
#
_cell.length_a   1.000
_cell.length_b   1.000
_cell.length_c   1.000
_cell.angle_alpha   90.00
_cell.angle_beta   90.00
_cell.angle_gamma   90.00
#
_symmetry.space_group_name_H-M   'P 1'
#
loop_
_entity.id
_entity.type
_entity.pdbx_description
1 polymer ?
#
loop_
_entity_poly.entity_id
_entity_poly.type
_entity_poly.pdbx_seq_one_letter_code
_entity_poly.pdbx_strand_id
1 'polypeptide(L)' 'MDTTVGRALEIVRSACLPLPEVSERLSHGAPTFFVRSKKSFVMLWPDGHHQHEFPHLWAAAPPGTQEELT' A
#
# COMPACT_ATOMS: atom_id res chain seq x y z
N MET A 1 -17.21 -4.59 3.42
CA MET A 1 -15.91 -3.96 3.72
C MET A 1 -16.15 -2.90 4.78
N ASP A 2 -15.30 -2.87 5.81
CA ASP A 2 -15.25 -1.72 6.73
C ASP A 2 -15.11 -0.42 5.92
N THR A 3 -16.02 0.52 6.16
CA THR A 3 -16.06 1.81 5.46
C THR A 3 -14.77 2.62 5.63
N THR A 4 -14.04 2.40 6.73
CA THR A 4 -12.74 3.05 6.99
C THR A 4 -11.67 2.55 6.04
N VAL A 5 -11.55 1.23 5.88
CA VAL A 5 -10.59 0.60 4.95
C VAL A 5 -10.92 0.95 3.50
N GLY A 6 -12.20 1.00 3.13
CA GLY A 6 -12.63 1.46 1.82
C GLY A 6 -12.14 2.88 1.53
N ARG A 7 -12.29 3.81 2.49
CA ARG A 7 -11.76 5.17 2.36
C ARG A 7 -10.24 5.21 2.28
N ALA A 8 -9.54 4.40 3.07
CA ALA A 8 -8.08 4.33 3.03
C ALA A 8 -7.59 3.89 1.64
N LEU A 9 -8.24 2.89 1.03
CA LEU A 9 -7.91 2.45 -0.32
C LEU A 9 -8.12 3.55 -1.37
N GLU A 10 -9.20 4.32 -1.28
CA GLU A 10 -9.45 5.45 -2.20
C GLU A 10 -8.40 6.57 -2.07
N ILE A 11 -7.92 6.85 -0.85
CA ILE A 11 -6.83 7.81 -0.62
C ILE A 11 -5.54 7.30 -1.27
N VAL A 12 -5.20 6.02 -1.07
CA VAL A 12 -4.00 5.42 -1.66
C VAL A 12 -4.08 5.42 -3.19
N ARG A 13 -5.24 5.08 -3.77
CA ARG A 13 -5.48 5.14 -5.23
C ARG A 13 -5.28 6.54 -5.77
N SER A 14 -5.85 7.55 -5.09
CA SER A 14 -5.73 8.95 -5.47
C SER A 14 -4.28 9.45 -5.44
N ALA A 15 -3.46 8.94 -4.53
CA ALA A 15 -2.04 9.28 -4.45
C ALA A 15 -1.18 8.52 -5.48
N CYS A 16 -1.47 7.25 -5.74
CA CYS A 16 -0.59 6.36 -6.52
C CYS A 16 -0.92 6.33 -8.02
N LEU A 17 -2.19 6.21 -8.40
CA LEU A 17 -2.59 6.00 -9.80
C LEU A 17 -2.27 7.16 -10.75
N PRO A 18 -2.20 8.44 -10.31
CA PRO A 18 -1.76 9.52 -11.18
C PRO A 18 -0.26 9.48 -11.51
N LEU A 19 0.55 8.69 -10.79
CA LEU A 19 1.99 8.62 -11.04
C LEU A 19 2.28 7.86 -12.34
N PRO A 20 3.32 8.24 -13.10
CA PRO A 20 3.66 7.57 -14.36
C PRO A 20 3.93 6.08 -14.18
N GLU A 21 3.45 5.28 -15.13
CA GLU A 21 3.70 3.84 -15.19
C GLU A 21 3.21 3.03 -13.97
N VAL A 22 2.28 3.59 -13.16
CA VAL A 22 1.69 2.89 -12.02
C VAL A 22 0.49 2.03 -12.42
N SER A 23 0.44 0.81 -11.89
CA SER A 23 -0.72 -0.08 -11.98
C SER A 23 -1.09 -0.68 -10.61
N GLU A 24 -2.38 -0.91 -10.39
CA GLU A 24 -2.91 -1.62 -9.22
C GLU A 24 -3.24 -3.06 -9.60
N ARG A 25 -2.87 -4.01 -8.75
CA ARG A 25 -3.33 -5.40 -8.80
C ARG A 25 -3.23 -6.03 -7.42
N LEU A 26 -3.88 -7.18 -7.23
CA LEU A 26 -3.68 -7.96 -6.02
C LEU A 26 -2.27 -8.58 -6.00
N SER A 27 -1.63 -8.53 -4.83
CA SER A 27 -0.44 -9.30 -4.48
C SER A 27 -0.63 -9.85 -3.07
N HIS A 28 -0.43 -11.16 -2.88
CA HIS A 28 -0.69 -11.83 -1.60
C HIS A 28 -2.10 -11.56 -1.04
N GLY A 29 -3.09 -11.38 -1.93
CA GLY A 29 -4.48 -11.09 -1.56
C GLY A 29 -4.79 -9.63 -1.25
N ALA A 30 -3.80 -8.74 -1.24
CA ALA A 30 -3.95 -7.34 -0.85
C ALA A 30 -3.80 -6.37 -2.05
N PRO A 31 -4.55 -5.23 -2.08
CA PRO A 31 -4.30 -4.15 -3.05
C PRO A 31 -2.85 -3.68 -3.02
N THR A 32 -2.18 -3.78 -4.16
CA THR A 32 -0.74 -3.47 -4.31
C THR A 32 -0.50 -2.64 -5.56
N PHE A 33 0.37 -1.64 -5.43
CA PHE A 33 0.70 -0.69 -6.49
C PHE A 33 2.12 -0.94 -6.99
N PHE A 34 2.27 -0.98 -8.31
CA PHE A 34 3.51 -1.32 -8.99
C PHE A 34 3.93 -0.23 -9.97
N VAL A 35 5.23 0.05 -10.04
CA VAL A 35 5.82 0.80 -11.17
C VAL A 35 6.21 -0.19 -12.26
N ARG A 36 5.88 0.14 -13.51
CA ARG A 36 6.17 -0.68 -14.72
C ARG A 36 5.66 -2.12 -14.60
N SER A 37 4.54 -2.30 -13.89
CA SER A 37 3.91 -3.60 -13.61
C SER A 37 4.80 -4.64 -12.93
N LYS A 38 5.97 -4.24 -12.40
CA LYS A 38 7.00 -5.17 -11.91
C LYS A 38 7.43 -4.90 -10.47
N LYS A 39 7.70 -3.64 -10.12
CA LYS A 39 8.24 -3.29 -8.80
C LYS A 39 7.14 -2.75 -7.91
N SER A 40 6.79 -3.46 -6.84
CA SER A 40 5.83 -2.96 -5.84
C SER A 40 6.45 -1.79 -5.08
N PHE A 41 5.63 -0.79 -4.77
CA PHE A 41 6.08 0.37 -3.98
C PHE A 41 5.07 0.81 -2.92
N VAL A 42 3.79 0.38 -3.00
CA VAL A 42 2.80 0.57 -1.94
C VAL A 42 1.93 -0.69 -1.85
N MET A 43 1.54 -1.08 -0.63
CA MET A 43 0.60 -2.17 -0.37
C MET A 43 -0.28 -1.86 0.83
N LEU A 44 -1.60 -2.06 0.70
CA LEU A 44 -2.57 -1.90 1.78
C LEU A 44 -3.09 -3.27 2.20
N TRP A 45 -2.79 -3.70 3.42
CA TRP A 45 -3.39 -4.89 4.04
C TRP A 45 -4.68 -4.48 4.76
N PRO A 46 -5.87 -4.79 4.23
CA PRO A 46 -7.13 -4.36 4.83
C PRO A 46 -7.42 -5.04 6.18
N ASP A 47 -6.98 -6.29 6.33
CA ASP A 47 -7.28 -7.15 7.49
C ASP A 47 -6.05 -7.41 8.38
N GLY A 48 -5.00 -6.59 8.19
CA GLY A 48 -3.73 -6.70 8.90
C GLY A 48 -2.73 -7.71 8.34
N HIS A 49 -1.54 -7.74 8.93
CA HIS A 49 -0.40 -8.58 8.54
C HIS A 49 0.56 -8.76 9.72
N HIS A 50 1.51 -9.70 9.65
CA HIS A 50 2.51 -9.97 10.71
C HIS A 50 1.90 -10.14 12.12
N GLN A 51 0.84 -10.94 12.26
CA GLN A 51 0.16 -11.23 13.53
C GLN A 51 -0.57 -10.02 14.15
N HIS A 52 -0.86 -9.00 13.34
CA HIS A 52 -1.75 -7.90 13.69
C HIS A 52 -3.02 -7.95 12.86
N GLU A 53 -4.14 -7.55 13.47
CA GLU A 53 -5.48 -7.58 12.85
C GLU A 53 -5.97 -6.21 12.36
N PHE A 54 -5.19 -5.14 12.59
CA PHE A 54 -5.54 -3.80 12.15
C PHE A 54 -5.01 -3.51 10.73
N PRO A 55 -5.64 -2.61 9.96
CA PRO A 55 -5.19 -2.32 8.59
C PRO A 55 -3.76 -1.76 8.53
N HIS A 56 -2.92 -2.27 7.63
CA HIS A 56 -1.54 -1.81 7.47
C HIS A 56 -1.32 -1.16 6.10
N LEU A 57 -0.68 0.01 6.09
CA LEU A 57 -0.10 0.57 4.88
C LEU A 57 1.42 0.34 4.90
N TRP A 58 1.93 -0.37 3.90
CA TRP A 58 3.35 -0.45 3.62
C TRP A 58 3.67 0.42 2.40
N ALA A 59 4.71 1.24 2.50
CA ALA A 59 5.21 2.06 1.40
C ALA A 59 6.74 1.95 1.31
N ALA A 60 7.25 1.80 0.10
CA ALA A 60 8.68 1.83 -0.17
C ALA A 60 9.22 3.21 0.20
N ALA A 61 10.30 3.22 0.97
CA ALA A 61 11.01 4.41 1.39
C ALA A 61 12.52 4.26 1.09
N PRO A 62 13.27 5.37 0.99
CA PRO A 62 14.73 5.32 0.94
C PRO A 62 15.32 4.63 2.18
N PRO A 63 16.56 4.11 2.07
CA PRO A 63 17.30 3.64 3.25
C PRO A 63 17.41 4.74 4.31
N GLY A 64 17.24 4.38 5.59
CA GLY A 64 17.30 5.31 6.72
C GLY A 64 15.94 5.90 7.15
N THR A 65 14.91 5.86 6.29
CA THR A 65 13.60 6.45 6.63
C THR A 65 12.89 5.71 7.76
N GLN A 66 13.09 4.40 7.91
CA GLN A 66 12.44 3.64 8.99
C GLN A 66 13.01 4.03 10.36
N GLU A 67 14.32 4.26 10.43
CA GLU A 67 15.04 4.63 11.64
C GLU A 67 14.64 6.03 12.15
N GLU A 68 14.26 6.94 11.24
CA GLU A 68 13.73 8.28 11.57
C GLU A 68 12.38 8.24 12.31
N LEU A 69 11.66 7.12 12.29
CA LEU A 69 10.32 6.95 12.88
C LEU A 69 10.34 6.38 14.31
N THR A 70 11.49 6.43 15.00
CA THR A 70 11.70 5.90 16.36
C THR A 70 11.01 6.74 17.45
#